data_AF-A0A7S4MP29-F1
#
_entry.id   AF-A0A7S4MP29-F1
#
_cell.length_a   1.000
_cell.length_b   1.000
_cell.length_c   1.000
_cell.angle_alpha   90.00
_cell.angle_beta   90.00
_cell.angle_gamma   90.00
#
_symmetry.space_group_name_H-M   'P 1'
#
loop_
_entity.id
_entity.type
_entity.pdbx_description
1 polymer ?
#
loop_
_entity_poly.entity_id
_entity_poly.type
_entity_poly.pdbx_seq_one_letter_code
_entity_poly.pdbx_strand_id
1 'polypeptide(L)'
;MVEKAWIKKKADKADIKAAENSLKTFILDIVDDTWTCKLEDVDTYYNAVSAQEVLKNLEANCKGLKNFDVVDLQVKMGSWWNNEPVVPQYIKRLEKAQKKALRSQFPIADSWLVAISSKSLLVANAFPTEWNKWYGLPSAQRSWTAWKKIFLEAHATQKRERRAAAGRGDKFGTASTATGAGPQPANVPDAPP
;
A
#
# COMPACT_ATOMS: atom_id res chain seq x y z
N MET A 1 -35.91 6.35 -45.79
CA MET A 1 -34.82 5.35 -45.85
C MET A 1 -33.70 5.65 -44.84
N VAL A 2 -33.37 6.92 -44.56
CA VAL A 2 -32.30 7.33 -43.63
C VAL A 2 -32.51 6.87 -42.18
N GLU A 3 -33.74 6.97 -41.65
CA GLU A 3 -34.07 6.58 -40.26
C GLU A 3 -33.80 5.10 -39.97
N LYS A 4 -34.21 4.21 -40.88
CA LYS A 4 -33.99 2.76 -40.75
C LYS A 4 -32.50 2.40 -40.76
N ALA A 5 -31.70 3.12 -41.55
CA ALA A 5 -30.25 2.93 -41.60
C ALA A 5 -29.57 3.41 -40.30
N TRP A 6 -30.06 4.50 -39.71
CA TRP A 6 -29.56 5.01 -38.43
C TRP A 6 -29.86 4.06 -37.26
N ILE A 7 -31.10 3.53 -37.20
CA ILE A 7 -31.51 2.54 -36.19
C ILE A 7 -30.66 1.27 -36.30
N LYS A 8 -30.46 0.75 -37.52
CA LYS A 8 -29.61 -0.42 -37.75
C LYS A 8 -28.16 -0.16 -37.29
N LYS A 9 -27.58 0.96 -37.67
CA LYS A 9 -26.22 1.35 -37.25
C LYS A 9 -26.08 1.49 -35.73
N LYS A 10 -27.14 1.93 -35.04
CA LYS A 10 -27.18 2.03 -33.58
C LYS A 10 -27.28 0.65 -32.91
N ALA A 11 -28.05 -0.27 -33.48
CA ALA A 11 -28.15 -1.66 -33.04
C ALA A 11 -26.81 -2.39 -33.23
N ASP A 12 -26.21 -2.30 -34.43
CA ASP A 12 -24.90 -2.89 -34.72
C ASP A 12 -23.81 -2.40 -33.74
N LYS A 13 -23.83 -1.10 -33.39
CA LYS A 13 -22.91 -0.53 -32.40
C LYS A 13 -23.15 -1.06 -30.98
N ALA A 14 -24.40 -1.32 -30.61
CA ALA A 14 -24.75 -1.89 -29.31
C ALA A 14 -24.28 -3.35 -29.23
N ASP A 15 -24.45 -4.12 -30.29
CA ASP A 15 -24.03 -5.53 -30.36
C ASP A 15 -22.50 -5.67 -30.30
N ILE A 16 -21.75 -4.80 -30.99
CA ILE A 16 -20.29 -4.75 -30.90
C ILE A 16 -19.84 -4.45 -29.47
N LYS A 17 -20.47 -3.46 -28.82
CA LYS A 17 -20.14 -3.11 -27.42
C LYS A 17 -20.46 -4.24 -26.46
N ALA A 18 -21.56 -4.95 -26.68
CA ALA A 18 -21.92 -6.13 -25.89
C ALA A 18 -20.87 -7.24 -26.06
N ALA A 19 -20.45 -7.53 -27.29
CA ALA A 19 -19.43 -8.52 -27.59
C ALA A 19 -18.07 -8.18 -26.95
N GLU A 20 -17.64 -6.91 -27.01
CA GLU A 20 -16.41 -6.45 -26.35
C GLU A 20 -16.47 -6.61 -24.83
N ASN A 21 -17.61 -6.30 -24.22
CA ASN A 21 -17.79 -6.48 -22.79
C ASN A 21 -17.78 -7.95 -22.39
N SER A 22 -18.45 -8.83 -23.14
CA SER A 22 -18.41 -10.28 -22.90
C SER A 22 -16.99 -10.84 -23.01
N LEU A 23 -16.23 -10.42 -24.03
CA LEU A 23 -14.83 -10.82 -24.19
C LEU A 23 -13.97 -10.34 -23.01
N LYS A 24 -14.17 -9.09 -22.56
CA LYS A 24 -13.49 -8.55 -21.39
C LYS A 24 -13.79 -9.38 -20.14
N THR A 25 -15.07 -9.66 -19.87
CA THR A 25 -15.48 -10.46 -18.71
C THR A 25 -14.88 -11.86 -18.76
N PHE A 26 -14.87 -12.51 -19.93
CA PHE A 26 -14.25 -13.82 -20.11
C PHE A 26 -12.74 -13.81 -19.81
N ILE A 27 -12.02 -12.80 -20.30
CA ILE A 27 -10.58 -12.65 -20.02
C ILE A 27 -10.33 -12.39 -18.54
N LEU A 28 -11.13 -11.54 -17.91
CA LEU A 28 -11.03 -11.23 -16.48
C LEU A 28 -11.36 -12.44 -15.59
N ASP A 29 -12.28 -13.31 -16.01
CA ASP A 29 -12.64 -14.52 -15.27
C ASP A 29 -11.51 -15.57 -15.31
N ILE A 30 -10.83 -15.69 -16.45
CA ILE A 30 -9.72 -16.64 -16.63
C ILE A 30 -8.43 -16.14 -15.97
N VAL A 31 -8.22 -14.82 -15.96
CA VAL A 31 -6.97 -14.22 -15.49
C VAL A 31 -7.08 -13.84 -14.02
N ASP A 32 -6.18 -14.37 -13.19
CA ASP A 32 -6.04 -13.99 -11.79
C ASP A 32 -5.91 -12.46 -11.63
N ASP A 33 -6.80 -11.89 -10.81
CA ASP A 33 -6.96 -10.46 -10.49
C ASP A 33 -5.63 -9.75 -10.18
N THR A 34 -4.64 -10.51 -9.69
CA THR A 34 -3.27 -10.05 -9.44
C THR A 34 -2.67 -9.27 -10.63
N TRP A 35 -3.05 -9.62 -11.86
CA TRP A 35 -2.46 -9.10 -13.11
C TRP A 35 -3.28 -8.00 -13.79
N THR A 36 -4.55 -7.89 -13.43
CA THR A 36 -5.49 -6.90 -13.92
C THR A 36 -5.64 -5.74 -12.93
N CYS A 37 -5.29 -5.91 -11.65
CA CYS A 37 -5.30 -4.86 -10.61
C CYS A 37 -4.62 -3.52 -10.97
N LYS A 38 -3.73 -3.45 -11.98
CA LYS A 38 -3.15 -2.16 -12.43
C LYS A 38 -4.07 -1.38 -13.36
N LEU A 39 -5.02 -2.07 -13.99
CA LEU A 39 -6.09 -1.53 -14.83
C LEU A 39 -7.35 -1.23 -14.01
N GLU A 40 -7.38 -1.65 -12.74
CA GLU A 40 -8.50 -1.44 -11.85
C GLU A 40 -8.51 0.02 -11.37
N ASP A 41 -9.53 0.76 -11.79
CA ASP A 41 -9.81 2.10 -11.29
C ASP A 41 -10.64 2.02 -9.99
N VAL A 42 -10.35 2.89 -9.02
CA VAL A 42 -10.98 2.82 -7.68
C VAL A 42 -12.49 3.07 -7.73
N ASP A 43 -12.96 3.88 -8.68
CA ASP A 43 -14.36 4.29 -8.78
C ASP A 43 -15.11 3.52 -9.89
N THR A 44 -14.40 3.11 -10.95
CA THR A 44 -15.02 2.48 -12.14
C THR A 44 -14.59 1.03 -12.40
N TYR A 45 -13.71 0.46 -11.55
CA TYR A 45 -13.22 -0.91 -11.67
C TYR A 45 -12.63 -1.16 -13.08
N TYR A 46 -13.13 -2.14 -13.84
CA TYR A 46 -12.73 -2.38 -15.23
C TYR A 46 -13.67 -1.77 -16.28
N ASN A 47 -14.61 -0.89 -15.91
CA ASN A 47 -15.63 -0.38 -16.83
C ASN A 47 -15.06 0.57 -17.89
N ALA A 48 -14.01 1.32 -17.56
CA ALA A 48 -13.31 2.23 -18.48
C ALA A 48 -12.29 1.52 -19.39
N VAL A 49 -12.00 0.23 -19.15
CA VAL A 49 -10.94 -0.51 -19.83
C VAL A 49 -11.53 -1.36 -20.94
N SER A 50 -10.94 -1.28 -22.13
CA SER A 50 -11.29 -2.11 -23.29
C SER A 50 -10.66 -3.50 -23.20
N ALA A 51 -11.27 -4.51 -23.84
CA ALA A 51 -10.70 -5.86 -23.90
C ALA A 51 -9.28 -5.87 -24.51
N GLN A 52 -9.00 -4.97 -25.47
CA GLN A 52 -7.69 -4.84 -26.09
C GLN A 52 -6.63 -4.30 -25.11
N GLU A 53 -6.99 -3.34 -24.25
CA GLU A 53 -6.09 -2.83 -23.20
C GLU A 53 -5.79 -3.89 -22.15
N VAL A 54 -6.79 -4.71 -21.79
CA VAL A 54 -6.56 -5.89 -20.94
C VAL A 54 -5.54 -6.81 -21.60
N LEU A 55 -5.74 -7.19 -22.87
CA LEU A 55 -4.80 -8.06 -23.60
C LEU A 55 -3.39 -7.46 -23.73
N LYS A 56 -3.25 -6.16 -24.03
CA LYS A 56 -1.94 -5.49 -24.09
C LYS A 56 -1.25 -5.46 -22.73
N ASN A 57 -1.99 -5.22 -21.66
CA ASN A 57 -1.46 -5.28 -20.31
C ASN A 57 -1.01 -6.70 -19.95
N LEU A 58 -1.76 -7.72 -20.36
CA LEU A 58 -1.36 -9.12 -20.20
C LEU A 58 -0.14 -9.45 -21.06
N GLU A 59 -0.06 -8.98 -22.29
CA GLU A 59 1.11 -9.19 -23.14
C GLU A 59 2.38 -8.56 -22.52
N ALA A 60 2.25 -7.35 -21.98
CA ALA A 60 3.36 -6.64 -21.34
C ALA A 60 3.77 -7.24 -19.97
N ASN A 61 2.82 -7.82 -19.22
CA ASN A 61 3.08 -8.28 -17.86
C ASN A 61 3.15 -9.81 -17.70
N CYS A 62 2.57 -10.58 -18.63
CA CYS A 62 2.47 -12.06 -18.61
C CYS A 62 3.40 -12.76 -19.61
N LYS A 63 4.16 -12.04 -20.46
CA LYS A 63 5.37 -12.62 -21.05
C LYS A 63 6.28 -13.02 -19.88
N GLY A 64 6.57 -14.32 -19.74
CA GLY A 64 7.35 -14.86 -18.62
C GLY A 64 8.61 -14.03 -18.40
N LEU A 65 8.98 -13.81 -17.14
CA LEU A 65 10.21 -13.06 -16.87
C LEU A 65 11.37 -13.81 -17.50
N LYS A 66 12.14 -13.12 -18.33
CA LYS A 66 13.46 -13.63 -18.70
C LYS A 66 14.34 -13.61 -17.44
N ASN A 67 15.38 -14.43 -17.39
CA ASN A 67 16.21 -14.57 -16.19
C ASN A 67 16.74 -13.23 -15.66
N PHE A 68 17.09 -12.28 -16.54
CA PHE A 68 17.53 -10.94 -16.14
C PHE A 68 16.40 -10.09 -15.54
N ASP A 69 15.16 -10.24 -16.01
CA ASP A 69 14.00 -9.52 -15.47
C ASP A 69 13.71 -9.91 -14.02
N VAL A 70 14.10 -11.13 -13.60
CA VAL A 70 13.98 -11.60 -12.20
C VAL A 70 14.96 -10.87 -11.30
N VAL A 71 16.19 -10.68 -11.76
CA VAL A 71 17.21 -9.92 -11.03
C VAL A 71 16.77 -8.46 -10.91
N ASP A 72 16.29 -7.87 -11.99
CA ASP A 72 15.73 -6.51 -11.99
C ASP A 72 14.53 -6.38 -11.05
N LEU A 73 13.66 -7.41 -10.99
CA LEU A 73 12.54 -7.45 -10.06
C LEU A 73 13.02 -7.41 -8.61
N GLN A 74 14.05 -8.19 -8.27
CA GLN A 74 14.63 -8.19 -6.91
C GLN A 74 15.26 -6.85 -6.54
N VAL A 75 15.94 -6.18 -7.48
CA VAL A 75 16.48 -4.83 -7.26
C VAL A 75 15.35 -3.82 -7.02
N LYS A 76 14.30 -3.87 -7.86
CA LYS A 76 13.12 -3.01 -7.73
C LYS A 76 12.36 -3.24 -6.42
N MET A 77 12.29 -4.47 -5.92
CA MET A 77 11.65 -4.79 -4.65
C MET A 77 12.25 -4.00 -3.48
N GLY A 78 13.57 -3.80 -3.48
CA GLY A 78 14.26 -3.03 -2.44
C GLY A 78 13.96 -1.53 -2.47
N SER A 79 13.68 -0.97 -3.64
CA SER A 79 13.41 0.45 -3.83
C SER A 79 11.95 0.85 -3.65
N TRP A 80 11.00 -0.10 -3.64
CA TRP A 80 9.57 0.21 -3.54
C TRP A 80 9.16 0.92 -2.26
N TRP A 81 9.86 0.66 -1.15
CA TRP A 81 9.61 1.36 0.11
C TRP A 81 9.79 2.88 -0.03
N ASN A 82 10.78 3.32 -0.82
CA ASN A 82 11.08 4.75 -0.99
C ASN A 82 9.99 5.48 -1.78
N ASN A 83 9.27 4.78 -2.66
CA ASN A 83 8.22 5.38 -3.48
C ASN A 83 6.90 5.54 -2.72
N GLU A 84 6.54 4.55 -1.90
CA GLU A 84 5.27 4.55 -1.15
C GLU A 84 5.50 3.91 0.23
N PRO A 85 5.87 4.70 1.26
CA PRO A 85 6.29 4.20 2.58
C PRO A 85 5.10 3.81 3.46
N VAL A 86 4.24 2.93 2.95
CA VAL A 86 3.03 2.43 3.60
C VAL A 86 3.13 0.91 3.69
N VAL A 87 3.26 0.39 4.91
CA VAL A 87 3.53 -1.04 5.18
C VAL A 87 2.54 -1.98 4.46
N PRO A 88 1.21 -1.78 4.54
CA PRO A 88 0.26 -2.65 3.84
C PRO A 88 0.42 -2.68 2.31
N GLN A 89 0.68 -1.53 1.68
CA GLN A 89 0.84 -1.45 0.22
C GLN A 89 2.17 -2.05 -0.21
N TYR A 90 3.24 -1.81 0.56
CA TYR A 90 4.55 -2.41 0.34
C TYR A 90 4.49 -3.95 0.39
N ILE A 91 3.87 -4.52 1.43
CA ILE A 91 3.65 -5.97 1.55
C ILE A 91 2.90 -6.53 0.33
N LYS A 92 1.79 -5.89 -0.06
CA LYS A 92 1.01 -6.32 -1.23
C LYS A 92 1.87 -6.33 -2.50
N ARG A 93 2.71 -5.31 -2.72
CA ARG A 93 3.60 -5.25 -3.90
C ARG A 93 4.64 -6.36 -3.87
N LEU A 94 5.24 -6.64 -2.71
CA LEU A 94 6.20 -7.75 -2.54
C LEU A 94 5.57 -9.12 -2.84
N GLU A 95 4.35 -9.37 -2.34
CA GLU A 95 3.65 -10.64 -2.59
C GLU A 95 3.23 -10.79 -4.06
N LYS A 96 2.83 -9.69 -4.72
CA LYS A 96 2.59 -9.69 -6.18
C LYS A 96 3.87 -10.04 -6.96
N ALA A 97 5.02 -9.51 -6.53
CA ALA A 97 6.32 -9.83 -7.11
C ALA A 97 6.69 -11.31 -6.96
N GLN A 98 6.45 -11.87 -5.77
CA GLN A 98 6.67 -13.28 -5.49
C GLN A 98 5.82 -14.18 -6.41
N LYS A 99 4.52 -13.88 -6.55
CA LYS A 99 3.64 -14.60 -7.49
C LYS A 99 4.12 -14.51 -8.95
N LYS A 100 4.60 -13.33 -9.36
CA LYS A 100 5.19 -13.10 -10.69
C LYS A 100 6.44 -13.96 -10.93
N ALA A 101 7.29 -14.07 -9.93
CA ALA A 101 8.52 -14.84 -10.00
C ALA A 101 8.25 -16.36 -10.02
N LEU A 102 7.29 -16.84 -9.22
CA LEU A 102 6.86 -18.25 -9.19
C LEU A 102 6.41 -18.76 -10.57
N ARG A 103 5.63 -17.95 -11.30
CA ARG A 103 5.18 -18.30 -12.67
C ARG A 103 6.30 -18.33 -13.70
N SER A 104 7.40 -17.64 -13.41
CA SER A 104 8.58 -17.60 -14.29
C SER A 104 9.60 -18.70 -13.94
N GLN A 105 9.20 -19.68 -13.11
CA GLN A 105 10.06 -20.78 -12.63
C GLN A 105 11.24 -20.35 -11.73
N PHE A 106 11.25 -19.10 -11.26
CA PHE A 106 12.23 -18.58 -10.31
C PHE A 106 11.53 -18.16 -9.01
N PRO A 107 11.23 -19.10 -8.10
CA PRO A 107 10.49 -18.77 -6.89
C PRO A 107 11.31 -17.84 -5.97
N ILE A 108 10.69 -16.75 -5.53
CA ILE A 108 11.23 -15.90 -4.47
C ILE A 108 10.80 -16.49 -3.13
N ALA A 109 11.77 -16.89 -2.30
CA ALA A 109 11.50 -17.45 -0.99
C ALA A 109 10.98 -16.40 0.01
N ASP A 110 10.15 -16.82 0.96
CA ASP A 110 9.66 -15.98 2.06
C ASP A 110 10.80 -15.37 2.89
N SER A 111 11.91 -16.11 3.07
CA SER A 111 13.11 -15.62 3.73
C SER A 111 13.73 -14.42 3.02
N TRP A 112 13.66 -14.40 1.67
CA TRP A 112 14.11 -13.26 0.88
C TRP A 112 13.20 -12.05 1.06
N LEU A 113 11.87 -12.26 1.12
CA LEU A 113 10.91 -11.19 1.40
C LEU A 113 11.18 -10.54 2.75
N VAL A 114 11.44 -11.35 3.78
CA VAL A 114 11.83 -10.86 5.11
C VAL A 114 13.13 -10.06 5.04
N ALA A 115 14.16 -10.55 4.33
CA ALA A 115 15.44 -9.88 4.25
C ALA A 115 15.34 -8.51 3.56
N ILE A 116 14.67 -8.46 2.40
CA ILE A 116 14.53 -7.22 1.62
C ILE A 116 13.64 -6.20 2.33
N SER A 117 12.52 -6.65 2.91
CA SER A 117 11.65 -5.77 3.68
C SER A 117 12.38 -5.21 4.90
N SER A 118 13.12 -6.07 5.61
CA SER A 118 13.85 -5.66 6.79
C SER A 118 14.93 -4.64 6.47
N LYS A 119 15.70 -4.89 5.39
CA LYS A 119 16.70 -3.93 4.91
C LYS A 119 16.07 -2.58 4.57
N SER A 120 14.99 -2.56 3.79
CA SER A 120 14.35 -1.31 3.38
C SER A 120 13.80 -0.51 4.57
N LEU A 121 13.19 -1.18 5.56
CA LEU A 121 12.69 -0.51 6.76
C LEU A 121 13.82 -0.01 7.67
N LEU A 122 14.93 -0.75 7.79
CA LEU A 122 16.11 -0.30 8.53
C LEU A 122 16.75 0.94 7.90
N VAL A 123 16.92 0.94 6.57
CA VAL A 123 17.48 2.10 5.84
C VAL A 123 16.60 3.33 6.01
N ALA A 124 15.28 3.16 6.04
CA ALA A 124 14.34 4.24 6.29
C ALA A 124 14.21 4.64 7.77
N ASN A 125 14.91 3.97 8.68
CA ASN A 125 14.80 4.12 10.13
C ASN A 125 13.33 4.06 10.63
N ALA A 126 12.54 3.17 10.02
CA ALA A 126 11.13 3.02 10.34
C ALA A 126 10.93 2.03 11.50
N PHE A 127 10.02 2.36 12.43
CA PHE A 127 9.57 1.49 13.54
C PHE A 127 10.71 1.00 14.46
N PRO A 128 11.45 1.92 15.13
CA PRO A 128 12.62 1.57 15.94
C PRO A 128 12.29 0.62 17.11
N THR A 129 11.12 0.76 17.73
CA THR A 129 10.67 -0.07 18.85
C THR A 129 10.37 -1.52 18.47
N GLU A 130 9.89 -1.71 17.25
CA GLU A 130 9.40 -2.99 16.75
C GLU A 130 10.54 -3.92 16.32
N TRP A 131 11.72 -3.37 16.04
CA TRP A 131 12.93 -4.14 15.81
C TRP A 131 13.31 -5.01 17.00
N ASN A 132 13.12 -4.52 18.24
CA ASN A 132 13.36 -5.31 19.44
C ASN A 132 12.40 -6.50 19.53
N LYS A 133 11.13 -6.31 19.15
CA LYS A 133 10.14 -7.40 19.10
C LYS A 133 10.51 -8.43 18.03
N TRP A 134 10.96 -7.97 16.87
CA TRP A 134 11.37 -8.85 15.76
C TRP A 134 12.61 -9.67 16.10
N TYR A 135 13.68 -9.03 16.59
CA TYR A 135 14.92 -9.72 16.95
C TYR A 135 14.81 -10.53 18.25
N GLY A 136 13.83 -10.22 19.11
CA GLY A 136 13.49 -11.04 20.28
C GLY A 136 12.86 -12.39 19.94
N LEU A 137 12.33 -12.58 18.72
CA LEU A 137 11.77 -13.87 18.31
C LEU A 137 12.87 -14.92 18.07
N PRO A 138 12.63 -16.19 18.43
CA PRO A 138 13.48 -17.31 18.03
C PRO A 138 13.64 -17.38 16.51
N SER A 139 14.81 -17.80 16.02
CA SER A 139 15.10 -17.92 14.58
C SER A 139 14.06 -18.77 13.84
N ALA A 140 13.61 -19.87 14.44
CA ALA A 140 12.57 -20.75 13.89
C ALA A 140 11.20 -20.06 13.72
N GLN A 141 10.94 -18.98 14.44
CA GLN A 141 9.68 -18.22 14.37
C GLN A 141 9.76 -16.99 13.46
N ARG A 142 10.95 -16.64 12.95
CA ARG A 142 11.17 -15.50 12.04
C ARG A 142 10.74 -15.84 10.62
N SER A 143 9.44 -15.97 10.43
CA SER A 143 8.78 -16.18 9.14
C SER A 143 8.24 -14.88 8.55
N TRP A 144 7.92 -14.90 7.25
CA TRP A 144 7.23 -13.79 6.58
C TRP A 144 5.88 -13.46 7.25
N THR A 145 5.14 -14.47 7.71
CA THR A 145 3.88 -14.29 8.43
C THR A 145 4.06 -13.55 9.76
N ALA A 146 5.05 -13.94 10.56
CA ALA A 146 5.38 -13.26 11.81
C ALA A 146 5.83 -11.81 11.56
N TRP A 147 6.64 -11.60 10.52
CA TRP A 147 7.11 -10.28 10.11
C TRP A 147 5.94 -9.36 9.77
N LYS A 148 5.04 -9.81 8.88
CA LYS A 148 3.84 -9.05 8.50
C LYS A 148 3.01 -8.64 9.72
N LYS A 149 2.77 -9.57 10.64
CA LYS A 149 1.97 -9.31 11.85
C LYS A 149 2.53 -8.14 12.66
N ILE A 150 3.82 -8.18 12.98
CA ILE A 150 4.48 -7.15 13.80
C ILE A 150 4.40 -5.78 13.13
N PHE A 151 4.80 -5.68 11.85
CA PHE A 151 4.88 -4.38 11.18
C PHE A 151 3.51 -3.84 10.72
N LEU A 152 2.52 -4.69 10.46
CA LEU A 152 1.14 -4.24 10.23
C LEU A 152 0.50 -3.69 11.50
N GLU A 153 0.74 -4.33 12.65
CA GLU A 153 0.28 -3.85 13.95
C GLU A 153 0.94 -2.51 14.30
N ALA A 154 2.25 -2.39 14.08
CA ALA A 154 3.02 -1.15 14.25
C ALA A 154 2.43 0.01 13.42
N HIS A 155 2.18 -0.25 12.14
CA HIS A 155 1.58 0.72 11.24
C HIS A 155 0.16 1.10 11.67
N ALA A 156 -0.64 0.16 12.17
CA ALA A 156 -1.97 0.43 12.69
C ALA A 156 -1.92 1.32 13.95
N THR A 157 -1.00 1.05 14.87
CA THR A 157 -0.76 1.86 16.07
C THR A 157 -0.33 3.27 15.71
N GLN A 158 0.66 3.42 14.83
CA GLN A 158 1.11 4.74 14.35
C GLN A 158 -0.04 5.52 13.69
N LYS A 159 -0.89 4.86 12.90
CA LYS A 159 -2.07 5.49 12.29
C LYS A 159 -3.08 5.95 13.35
N ARG A 160 -3.31 5.17 14.41
CA ARG A 160 -4.19 5.54 15.53
C ARG A 160 -3.64 6.75 16.29
N GLU A 161 -2.36 6.76 16.59
CA GLU A 161 -1.69 7.87 17.28
C GLU A 161 -1.74 9.16 16.47
N ARG A 162 -1.45 9.10 15.17
CA ARG A 162 -1.58 10.26 14.27
C ARG A 162 -3.01 10.82 14.25
N ARG A 163 -4.03 9.96 14.23
CA ARG A 163 -5.44 10.39 14.30
C ARG A 163 -5.79 11.03 15.64
N ALA A 164 -5.30 10.47 16.75
CA ALA A 164 -5.52 11.02 18.08
C ALA A 164 -4.77 12.35 18.30
N ALA A 165 -3.62 12.56 17.65
CA ALA A 165 -2.92 13.83 17.65
C ALA A 165 -3.66 14.88 16.80
N ALA A 166 -4.15 14.50 15.61
CA ALA A 166 -4.95 15.39 14.76
C ALA A 166 -6.27 15.82 15.44
N GLY A 167 -6.95 14.91 16.13
CA GLY A 167 -8.17 15.21 16.89
C GLY A 167 -7.95 16.05 18.16
N ARG A 168 -6.70 16.20 18.63
CA ARG A 168 -6.34 17.09 19.74
C ARG A 168 -6.07 18.54 19.30
N GLY A 169 -5.95 18.80 17.99
CA GLY A 169 -5.69 20.13 17.45
C GLY A 169 -6.87 21.11 17.52
N ASP A 170 -8.11 20.61 17.64
CA ASP A 170 -9.32 21.45 17.52
C ASP A 170 -10.04 21.74 18.85
N LYS A 171 -9.48 21.35 20.00
CA LYS A 171 -10.12 21.58 21.31
C LYS A 171 -9.12 21.92 22.42
N PHE A 172 -8.52 23.11 22.34
CA PHE A 172 -8.04 23.81 23.52
C PHE A 172 -8.56 25.25 23.49
N GLY A 173 -9.81 25.40 23.92
CA GLY A 173 -10.35 26.69 24.31
C GLY A 173 -9.51 27.24 25.46
N THR A 174 -8.96 28.42 25.25
CA THR A 174 -8.28 29.23 26.26
C THR A 174 -9.24 29.55 27.40
N ALA A 175 -9.16 28.83 28.51
CA ALA A 175 -9.72 29.30 29.78
C ALA A 175 -8.61 30.05 30.52
N SER A 176 -8.53 31.36 30.29
CA SER A 176 -7.69 32.26 31.07
C SER A 176 -8.14 32.20 32.53
N THR A 177 -7.23 31.79 33.42
CA THR A 177 -7.36 31.91 34.86
C THR A 177 -7.47 33.39 35.23
N ALA A 178 -8.65 33.84 35.61
CA ALA A 178 -8.83 35.13 36.29
C ALA A 178 -8.29 34.99 37.73
N THR A 179 -6.99 35.20 37.91
CA THR A 179 -6.39 35.35 39.24
C THR A 179 -6.78 36.73 39.77
N GLY A 180 -7.59 36.73 40.82
CA GLY A 180 -8.06 37.93 41.52
C GLY A 180 -6.92 38.80 42.04
N ALA A 181 -7.20 40.10 42.05
CA ALA A 181 -6.33 41.18 42.51
C ALA A 181 -6.12 41.20 44.04
N GLY A 182 -4.92 41.59 44.48
CA GLY A 182 -4.64 42.18 45.80
C GLY A 182 -3.24 41.89 46.37
N PRO A 183 -2.55 42.83 47.06
CA PRO A 183 -1.13 43.14 46.79
C PRO A 183 -0.10 42.98 47.95
N GLN A 184 1.16 42.77 47.51
CA GLN A 184 2.50 43.18 48.03
C GLN A 184 3.14 42.63 49.34
N PRO A 185 4.50 42.65 49.42
CA PRO A 185 5.32 41.71 50.19
C PRO A 185 5.95 42.32 51.46
N ALA A 186 6.23 41.48 52.46
CA ALA A 186 7.07 41.83 53.61
C ALA A 186 8.51 41.36 53.39
N ASN A 187 9.44 42.32 53.45
CA ASN A 187 10.88 42.16 53.28
C ASN A 187 11.54 42.39 54.65
N VAL A 188 12.32 41.43 55.18
CA VAL A 188 13.27 41.66 56.30
C VAL A 188 14.42 40.64 56.21
N PRO A 189 15.68 41.10 56.19
CA PRO A 189 16.79 40.31 56.72
C PRO A 189 17.63 41.03 57.79
N ASP A 190 18.23 40.16 58.61
CA ASP A 190 19.42 40.28 59.48
C ASP A 190 19.38 40.83 60.92
N ALA A 191 20.08 40.06 61.77
CA ALA A 191 20.19 40.12 63.22
C ALA A 191 21.56 40.70 63.68
N PRO A 192 21.70 41.17 64.94
CA PRO A 192 22.91 41.84 65.47
C PRO A 192 23.62 41.04 66.60
N PRO A 193 24.61 41.60 67.31
CA PRO A 193 25.72 42.48 66.90
C PRO A 193 27.08 41.75 66.82
#